data_AF-A0A963VAH9-F1
#
_entry.id   AF-A0A963VAH9-F1
#
_cell.length_a   1.000
_cell.length_b   1.000
_cell.length_c   1.000
_cell.angle_alpha   90.00
_cell.angle_beta   90.00
_cell.angle_gamma   90.00
#
_symmetry.space_group_name_H-M   'P 1'
#
loop_
_entity.id
_entity.type
_entity.pdbx_description
1 polymer ?
#
loop_
_entity_poly.entity_id
_entity_poly.type
_entity_poly.pdbx_seq_one_letter_code
_entity_poly.pdbx_strand_id
1 'polypeptide(L)'
;MSHPPSDEIAIDEVDPRATDALRCLNAYYDELARRFPGGFDVTRSRDPEAADMTAPRGVFLVARSVDRPVACAGLKGQGRWGEVKR
;
A
#
# COMPACT_ATOMS: atom_id res chain seq x y z
N MET A 1 -18.00 -27.08 -10.54
CA MET A 1 -17.73 -25.90 -9.70
C MET A 1 -16.45 -25.30 -10.24
N SER A 2 -16.54 -24.21 -11.00
CA SER A 2 -15.36 -23.54 -11.56
C SER A 2 -14.56 -22.91 -10.43
N HIS A 3 -13.31 -23.32 -10.27
CA HIS A 3 -12.34 -22.60 -9.43
C HIS A 3 -12.21 -21.19 -10.03
N PRO A 4 -12.36 -20.10 -9.24
CA PRO A 4 -12.02 -18.78 -9.75
C PRO A 4 -10.55 -18.80 -10.19
N PRO A 5 -10.18 -18.10 -11.29
CA PRO A 5 -8.81 -18.12 -11.78
C PRO A 5 -7.88 -17.60 -10.67
N SER A 6 -6.85 -18.38 -10.34
CA SER A 6 -5.91 -18.11 -9.23
C SER A 6 -5.10 -16.79 -9.38
N ASP A 7 -5.26 -16.09 -10.50
CA ASP A 7 -4.60 -14.82 -10.85
C ASP A 7 -5.51 -13.59 -10.69
N GLU A 8 -6.74 -13.73 -10.19
CA GLU A 8 -7.62 -12.58 -9.99
C GLU A 8 -7.10 -11.69 -8.84
N ILE A 9 -6.81 -10.43 -9.17
CA ILE A 9 -6.42 -9.39 -8.21
C ILE A 9 -7.53 -8.35 -8.14
N ALA A 10 -8.16 -8.24 -6.98
CA ALA A 10 -9.05 -7.13 -6.65
C ALA A 10 -8.23 -5.96 -6.09
N ILE A 11 -8.62 -4.73 -6.43
CA ILE A 11 -8.00 -3.51 -5.90
C ILE A 11 -9.08 -2.73 -5.17
N ASP A 12 -8.92 -2.56 -3.87
CA ASP A 12 -9.87 -1.87 -3.01
C ASP A 12 -9.25 -0.59 -2.43
N GLU A 13 -10.07 0.46 -2.32
CA GLU A 13 -9.74 1.63 -1.51
C GLU A 13 -9.84 1.25 -0.02
N VAL A 14 -8.80 1.55 0.75
CA VAL A 14 -8.77 1.28 2.19
C VAL A 14 -8.18 2.47 2.94
N ASP A 15 -8.53 2.61 4.22
CA ASP A 15 -7.81 3.54 5.09
C ASP A 15 -6.33 3.09 5.19
N PRO A 16 -5.34 3.99 5.03
CA PRO A 16 -3.92 3.63 5.17
C PRO A 16 -3.54 3.08 6.56
N ARG A 17 -4.41 3.27 7.56
CA ARG A 17 -4.27 2.75 8.93
C ARG A 17 -5.06 1.45 9.15
N ALA A 18 -5.77 0.94 8.15
CA ALA A 18 -6.46 -0.34 8.24
C ALA A 18 -5.48 -1.50 8.41
N THR A 19 -5.94 -2.59 9.05
CA THR A 19 -5.09 -3.76 9.34
C THR A 19 -4.40 -4.32 8.10
N ASP A 20 -5.10 -4.39 6.95
CA ASP A 20 -4.52 -4.92 5.72
C ASP A 20 -3.48 -3.99 5.09
N ALA A 21 -3.69 -2.68 5.15
CA ALA A 21 -2.71 -1.68 4.73
C ALA A 21 -1.43 -1.80 5.56
N LEU A 22 -1.57 -1.87 6.89
CA LEU A 22 -0.43 -2.02 7.81
C LEU A 22 0.32 -3.34 7.60
N ARG A 23 -0.39 -4.43 7.27
CA ARG A 23 0.23 -5.72 6.92
C ARG A 23 1.11 -5.61 5.68
N CYS A 24 0.61 -5.00 4.60
CA CYS A 24 1.39 -4.81 3.38
C CYS A 24 2.60 -3.90 3.60
N LEU A 25 2.42 -2.78 4.32
CA LEU A 25 3.50 -1.85 4.64
C LEU A 25 4.60 -2.51 5.47
N ASN A 26 4.23 -3.26 6.51
CA ASN A 26 5.21 -3.98 7.34
C ASN A 26 5.97 -5.03 6.52
N ALA A 27 5.29 -5.80 5.67
CA ALA A 27 5.95 -6.79 4.81
C ALA A 27 6.97 -6.14 3.85
N TYR A 28 6.63 -4.96 3.31
CA TYR A 28 7.54 -4.16 2.49
C TYR A 28 8.76 -3.68 3.28
N TYR A 29 8.55 -3.14 4.48
CA TYR A 29 9.64 -2.67 5.34
C TYR A 29 10.57 -3.80 5.81
N ASP A 30 10.00 -4.96 6.14
CA ASP A 30 10.78 -6.15 6.48
C ASP A 30 11.66 -6.60 5.31
N GLU A 31 11.16 -6.50 4.07
CA GLU A 31 11.94 -6.79 2.87
C GLU A 31 13.06 -5.78 2.66
N LEU A 32 12.79 -4.48 2.86
CA LEU A 32 13.83 -3.45 2.78
C LEU A 32 14.90 -3.66 3.84
N ALA A 33 14.53 -3.98 5.09
CA ALA A 33 15.48 -4.26 6.16
C ALA A 33 16.38 -5.45 5.80
N ARG A 34 15.84 -6.50 5.15
CA ARG A 34 16.63 -7.64 4.65
C ARG A 34 17.57 -7.26 3.51
N ARG A 35 17.12 -6.44 2.57
CA ARG A 35 17.89 -6.05 1.36
C ARG A 35 18.93 -4.97 1.62
N PHE A 36 18.73 -4.14 2.64
CA PHE A 36 19.59 -3.01 2.97
C PHE A 36 20.09 -3.11 4.43
N PRO A 37 21.09 -3.96 4.71
CA PRO A 37 21.61 -4.18 6.07
C PRO A 37 22.20 -2.93 6.74
N GLY A 38 22.54 -1.90 5.95
CA GLY A 38 23.02 -0.59 6.44
C GLY A 38 21.92 0.35 6.96
N GLY A 39 20.67 -0.09 6.94
CA GLY A 39 19.52 0.64 7.47
C GLY A 39 18.63 1.23 6.38
N PHE A 40 17.33 0.99 6.49
CA PHE A 40 16.29 1.76 5.82
C PHE A 40 15.50 2.50 6.90
N ASP A 41 15.48 3.83 6.84
CA ASP A 41 14.72 4.63 7.79
C ASP A 41 13.23 4.61 7.45
N VAL A 42 12.55 3.62 8.04
CA VAL A 42 11.10 3.43 7.97
C VAL A 42 10.30 4.65 8.44
N THR A 43 10.85 5.47 9.33
CA THR A 43 10.13 6.64 9.86
C THR A 43 9.97 7.74 8.82
N ARG A 44 10.80 7.75 7.77
CA ARG A 44 10.64 8.60 6.58
C ARG A 44 9.59 8.09 5.59
N SER A 45 9.08 6.88 5.78
CA SER A 45 8.12 6.24 4.88
C SER A 45 6.74 6.07 5.53
N ARG A 46 6.66 5.97 6.87
CA ARG A 46 5.41 5.90 7.67
C ARG A 46 4.73 7.27 7.88
N ASP A 47 4.87 8.15 6.89
CA ASP A 47 4.85 9.60 6.98
C ASP A 47 3.55 10.26 7.54
N PRO A 48 3.63 11.39 8.26
CA PRO A 48 2.61 12.44 8.37
C PRO A 48 1.79 12.75 7.09
N GLU A 49 2.28 12.39 5.91
CA GLU A 49 1.56 12.48 4.64
C GLU A 49 0.49 11.39 4.39
N ALA A 50 0.22 10.49 5.35
CA ALA A 50 -0.89 9.53 5.23
C ALA A 50 -2.24 10.22 4.92
N ALA A 51 -2.44 11.44 5.45
CA ALA A 51 -3.62 12.26 5.16
C ALA A 51 -3.68 12.75 3.69
N ASP A 52 -2.53 12.85 3.01
CA ASP A 52 -2.47 13.23 1.60
C ASP A 52 -2.80 12.05 0.67
N MET A 53 -2.84 10.83 1.22
CA MET A 53 -3.25 9.59 0.54
C MET A 53 -4.69 9.19 0.89
N THR A 54 -5.46 10.09 1.51
CA THR A 54 -6.89 9.89 1.78
C THR A 54 -7.73 10.94 1.05
N ALA A 55 -8.99 10.62 0.78
CA ALA A 55 -9.91 11.55 0.15
C ALA A 55 -10.01 12.87 0.97
N PRO A 56 -10.17 14.03 0.30
CA PRO A 56 -10.33 14.21 -1.14
C PRO A 56 -9.00 14.35 -1.91
N ARG A 57 -7.85 14.31 -1.21
CA ARG A 57 -6.54 14.63 -1.81
C ARG A 57 -5.86 13.42 -2.45
N GLY A 58 -6.20 12.22 -2.01
CA GLY A 58 -5.58 11.00 -2.52
C GLY A 58 -6.41 9.76 -2.21
N VAL A 59 -5.82 8.61 -2.48
CA VAL A 59 -6.41 7.30 -2.17
C VAL A 59 -5.30 6.34 -1.77
N PHE A 60 -5.61 5.45 -0.84
CA PHE A 60 -4.75 4.33 -0.49
C PHE A 60 -5.42 3.04 -0.94
N LEU A 61 -4.67 2.21 -1.65
CA LEU A 61 -5.17 1.04 -2.34
C LEU A 61 -4.49 -0.21 -1.79
N VAL A 62 -5.26 -1.28 -1.63
CA VAL A 62 -4.75 -2.62 -1.34
C VAL A 62 -5.16 -3.57 -2.47
N ALA A 63 -4.17 -4.31 -2.98
CA ALA A 63 -4.39 -5.39 -3.92
C ALA A 63 -4.61 -6.70 -3.13
N ARG A 64 -5.66 -7.45 -3.46
CA ARG A 64 -6.01 -8.73 -2.84
C ARG A 64 -6.05 -9.85 -3.85
N SER A 65 -5.45 -10.98 -3.50
CA SER A 65 -5.61 -12.26 -4.19
C SER A 65 -6.36 -13.20 -3.28
N VAL A 66 -7.54 -13.68 -3.70
CA VAL A 66 -8.38 -14.63 -2.94
C VAL A 66 -8.47 -14.24 -1.45
N ASP A 67 -8.86 -12.98 -1.19
CA ASP A 67 -8.96 -12.32 0.13
C ASP A 67 -7.66 -12.07 0.92
N ARG A 68 -6.50 -12.42 0.39
CA ARG A 68 -5.21 -12.08 1.02
C ARG A 68 -4.68 -10.75 0.48
N PRO A 69 -4.35 -9.77 1.33
CA PRO A 69 -3.65 -8.57 0.87
C PRO A 69 -2.23 -8.93 0.41
N VAL A 70 -1.90 -8.60 -0.83
CA VAL A 70 -0.61 -8.95 -1.47
C VAL A 70 0.25 -7.74 -1.81
N ALA A 71 -0.36 -6.56 -1.94
CA ALA A 71 0.36 -5.30 -2.15
C ALA A 71 -0.47 -4.11 -1.68
N CYS A 72 0.18 -2.96 -1.49
CA CYS A 72 -0.48 -1.69 -1.26
C CYS A 72 0.22 -0.56 -2.02
N ALA A 73 -0.52 0.50 -2.33
CA ALA A 73 0.03 1.72 -2.91
C ALA A 73 -0.77 2.94 -2.46
N GLY A 74 -0.09 4.08 -2.30
CA GLY A 74 -0.72 5.37 -2.07
C GLY A 74 -0.67 6.24 -3.31
N LEU A 75 -1.77 6.93 -3.64
CA LEU A 75 -1.82 7.96 -4.67
C LEU A 75 -2.08 9.30 -4.02
N LYS A 76 -1.20 10.27 -4.25
CA LYS A 76 -1.36 11.66 -3.79
C LYS A 76 -1.70 12.56 -4.97
N GLY A 77 -2.84 13.22 -4.92
CA GLY A 77 -3.28 14.20 -5.93
C GLY A 77 -2.70 15.59 -5.67
N GLN A 78 -2.26 16.25 -6.74
CA GLN A 78 -1.68 17.59 -6.77
C GLN A 78 -2.43 18.46 -7.80
N GLY A 79 -3.76 18.34 -7.81
CA GLY A 79 -4.63 18.97 -8.79
C GLY A 79 -4.55 18.31 -10.15
N ARG A 80 -3.57 18.72 -10.98
CA ARG A 80 -3.43 18.26 -12.39
C ARG A 80 -2.50 17.06 -12.57
N TRP A 81 -1.77 16.67 -11.53
CA TRP A 81 -0.84 15.54 -11.54
C TRP A 81 -0.93 14.80 -10.21
N GLY A 82 -0.37 13.60 -10.13
CA GLY A 82 -0.33 12.83 -8.90
C GLY A 82 0.96 12.04 -8.75
N GLU A 83 1.25 11.65 -7.52
CA GLU A 83 2.42 10.85 -7.16
C GLU A 83 1.98 9.46 -6.66
N VAL A 84 2.62 8.42 -7.17
CA VAL A 84 2.44 7.04 -6.68
C VAL A 84 3.52 6.73 -5.66
N LYS A 85 3.10 6.35 -4.44
CA LYS A 85 3.94 5.83 -3.37
C LYS A 85 3.79 4.31 -3.32
N ARG A 86 4.93 3.62 -3.35
CA ARG A 86 5.05 2.14 -3.31
C ARG A 86 6.00 1.73 -2.18
#